data_AF-A0A8C9Q6T7-F1
#
_entry.id   AF-A0A8C9Q6T7-F1
#
_cell.length_a   1.000
_cell.length_b   1.000
_cell.length_c   1.000
_cell.angle_alpha   90.00
_cell.angle_beta   90.00
_cell.angle_gamma   90.00
#
_symmetry.space_group_name_H-M   'P 1'
#
loop_
_entity.id
_entity.type
_entity.pdbx_description
1 polymer ?
#
loop_
_entity_poly.entity_id
_entity_poly.type
_entity_poly.pdbx_seq_one_letter_code
_entity_poly.pdbx_strand_id
1 'polypeptide(L)'
;MEWNLKEDTRQQIQAAKEHIENELHKQIKEEVKHLYQEIEIIKNNQTIILEMKETINQIKNSIESITNRVEQVEARTSDNEDKIYHLEKTLANSERLVKNHEKNIQELWDNIKKPNLRVIGIEEGTEIQTKGMSNLLNEIITENFPEIKKETDIQIEDAYRTPSTQNHSRPTPRHIVMKISNIQNKEKILKATRERRQITFRGKPIRLTTDFSSQTLKARRSWNNVFQTLKDNGCQPRILYPAKLSFRYDNEIKIFHDKQKLKEFAARKPALQSILSKTLHEEEMKNNNQNHQ
;
A
#
# COMPACT_ATOMS: atom_id res chain seq x y z
N MET A 1 -41.80 40.52 118.41
CA MET A 1 -42.17 39.88 117.13
C MET A 1 -41.42 40.45 115.93
N GLU A 2 -41.17 41.77 115.85
CA GLU A 2 -40.47 42.39 114.71
C GLU A 2 -38.98 42.02 114.54
N TRP A 3 -38.27 41.71 115.63
CA TRP A 3 -36.84 41.36 115.58
C TRP A 3 -36.58 40.00 114.89
N ASN A 4 -37.43 39.00 115.13
CA ASN A 4 -37.33 37.69 114.48
C ASN A 4 -37.64 37.76 112.96
N LEU A 5 -38.53 38.66 112.54
CA LEU A 5 -38.90 38.80 111.13
C LEU A 5 -37.77 39.40 110.27
N LYS A 6 -36.99 40.33 110.85
CA LYS A 6 -35.80 40.94 110.20
C LYS A 6 -34.62 39.96 110.08
N GLU A 7 -34.47 39.07 111.05
CA GLU A 7 -33.40 38.06 111.02
C GLU A 7 -33.74 36.92 110.05
N ASP A 8 -35.01 36.49 110.01
CA ASP A 8 -35.52 35.52 109.04
C ASP A 8 -35.40 36.02 107.59
N THR A 9 -35.75 37.29 107.33
CA THR A 9 -35.57 37.90 106.00
C THR A 9 -34.10 38.05 105.60
N ARG A 10 -33.19 38.33 106.56
CA ARG A 10 -31.74 38.32 106.29
C ARG A 10 -31.22 36.93 105.96
N GLN A 11 -31.65 35.90 106.69
CA GLN A 11 -31.28 34.51 106.42
C GLN A 11 -31.83 34.04 105.05
N GLN A 12 -33.04 34.43 104.69
CA GLN A 12 -33.63 34.13 103.37
C GLN A 12 -32.88 34.83 102.23
N ILE A 13 -32.48 36.10 102.39
CA ILE A 13 -31.67 36.82 101.40
C ILE A 13 -30.27 36.18 101.27
N GLN A 14 -29.65 35.80 102.39
CA GLN A 14 -28.34 35.15 102.39
C GLN A 14 -28.39 33.77 101.72
N ALA A 15 -29.40 32.96 102.02
CA ALA A 15 -29.62 31.67 101.37
C ALA A 15 -29.93 31.81 99.88
N ALA A 16 -30.73 32.82 99.48
CA ALA A 16 -31.00 33.12 98.08
C ALA A 16 -29.74 33.56 97.33
N LYS A 17 -28.89 34.37 97.98
CA LYS A 17 -27.60 34.80 97.44
C LYS A 17 -26.65 33.61 97.25
N GLU A 18 -26.50 32.76 98.25
CA GLU A 18 -25.69 31.53 98.18
C GLU A 18 -26.20 30.57 97.11
N HIS A 19 -27.52 30.42 96.96
CA HIS A 19 -28.12 29.62 95.90
C HIS A 19 -27.80 30.19 94.51
N ILE A 20 -27.95 31.50 94.31
CA ILE A 20 -27.60 32.18 93.04
C ILE A 20 -26.10 32.03 92.75
N GLU A 21 -25.24 32.25 93.74
CA GLU A 21 -23.78 32.10 93.59
C GLU A 21 -23.40 30.66 93.23
N ASN A 22 -24.01 29.66 93.86
CA ASN A 22 -23.76 28.25 93.56
C ASN A 22 -24.27 27.84 92.16
N GLU A 23 -25.46 28.30 91.76
CA GLU A 23 -26.02 28.02 90.43
C GLU A 23 -25.19 28.70 89.34
N LEU A 24 -24.80 29.96 89.56
CA LEU A 24 -23.90 30.69 88.66
C LEU A 24 -22.53 30.00 88.57
N HIS A 25 -21.97 29.56 89.70
CA HIS A 25 -20.70 28.84 89.72
C HIS A 25 -20.78 27.50 88.97
N LYS A 26 -21.90 26.78 89.09
CA LYS A 26 -22.15 25.54 88.35
C LYS A 26 -22.26 25.77 86.85
N GLN A 27 -23.03 26.78 86.42
CA GLN A 27 -23.14 27.16 85.01
C GLN A 27 -21.79 27.58 84.42
N ILE A 28 -21.05 28.44 85.13
CA ILE A 28 -19.69 28.86 84.73
C ILE A 28 -18.78 27.64 84.58
N LYS A 29 -18.83 26.68 85.50
CA LYS A 29 -18.00 25.47 85.45
C LYS A 29 -18.35 24.57 84.26
N GLU A 30 -19.62 24.46 83.92
CA GLU A 30 -20.09 23.71 82.74
C GLU A 30 -19.63 24.39 81.43
N GLU A 31 -19.80 25.71 81.31
CA GLU A 31 -19.32 26.49 80.16
C GLU A 31 -17.81 26.43 80.00
N VAL A 32 -17.06 26.56 81.09
CA VAL A 32 -15.59 26.43 81.07
C VAL A 32 -15.18 25.03 80.59
N LYS A 33 -15.88 23.97 81.01
CA LYS A 33 -15.62 22.61 80.55
C LYS A 33 -15.89 22.46 79.05
N HIS A 34 -16.98 23.06 78.54
CA HIS A 34 -17.29 23.08 77.12
C HIS A 34 -16.21 23.81 76.31
N LEU A 35 -15.79 24.99 76.77
CA LEU A 35 -14.71 25.76 76.14
C LEU A 35 -13.38 24.99 76.09
N TYR A 36 -13.04 24.23 77.13
CA TYR A 36 -11.85 23.38 77.11
C TYR A 36 -11.90 22.30 76.02
N GLN A 37 -13.07 21.68 75.82
CA GLN A 37 -13.28 20.68 74.76
C GLN A 37 -13.16 21.32 73.37
N GLU A 38 -13.75 22.50 73.17
CA GLU A 38 -13.62 23.24 71.90
C GLU A 38 -12.17 23.64 71.60
N ILE A 39 -11.42 24.11 72.60
CA ILE A 39 -9.99 24.44 72.45
C ILE A 39 -9.18 23.21 72.04
N GLU A 40 -9.48 22.04 72.58
CA GLU A 40 -8.80 20.79 72.22
C GLU A 40 -9.08 20.41 70.75
N ILE A 41 -10.34 20.53 70.31
CA ILE A 41 -10.72 20.32 68.90
C ILE A 41 -10.00 21.31 67.98
N ILE A 42 -9.93 22.59 68.36
CA ILE A 42 -9.24 23.63 67.58
C ILE A 42 -7.75 23.30 67.44
N LYS A 43 -7.09 22.88 68.53
CA LYS A 43 -5.67 22.50 68.50
C LYS A 43 -5.43 21.31 67.57
N ASN A 44 -6.28 20.29 67.61
CA ASN A 44 -6.16 19.15 66.72
C ASN A 44 -6.34 19.56 65.25
N ASN A 45 -7.32 20.40 64.95
CA ASN A 45 -7.54 20.93 63.61
C ASN A 45 -6.36 21.78 63.11
N GLN A 46 -5.72 22.56 63.99
CA GLN A 46 -4.51 23.33 63.64
C GLN A 46 -3.35 22.41 63.23
N THR A 47 -3.14 21.29 63.92
CA THR A 47 -2.13 20.29 63.55
C THR A 47 -2.40 19.71 62.16
N ILE A 48 -3.65 19.28 61.89
CA ILE A 48 -4.05 18.75 60.59
C ILE A 48 -3.84 19.78 59.46
N ILE A 49 -4.16 21.04 59.69
CA ILE A 49 -3.95 22.13 58.72
C ILE A 49 -2.46 22.31 58.39
N LEU A 50 -1.57 22.16 59.37
CA LEU A 50 -0.12 22.26 59.13
C LEU A 50 0.38 21.09 58.25
N GLU A 51 -0.03 19.86 58.54
CA GLU A 51 0.31 18.69 57.71
C GLU A 51 -0.24 18.83 56.28
N MET A 52 -1.48 19.32 56.13
CA MET A 52 -2.07 19.63 54.82
C MET A 52 -1.24 20.68 54.06
N LYS A 53 -0.74 21.70 54.74
CA LYS A 53 0.10 22.74 54.11
C LYS A 53 1.41 22.15 53.57
N GLU A 54 2.02 21.22 54.29
CA GLU A 54 3.24 20.55 53.83
C GLU A 54 2.99 19.69 52.59
N THR A 55 1.92 18.89 52.60
CA THR A 55 1.55 18.07 51.44
C THR A 55 1.19 18.92 50.21
N ILE A 56 0.49 20.05 50.40
CA ILE A 56 0.20 21.01 49.31
C ILE A 56 1.50 21.55 48.69
N ASN A 57 2.50 21.88 49.51
CA ASN A 57 3.79 22.35 49.00
C ASN A 57 4.53 21.26 48.21
N GLN A 58 4.49 20.00 48.67
CA GLN A 58 5.08 18.88 47.92
C GLN A 58 4.39 18.66 46.56
N ILE A 59 3.05 18.76 46.54
CA ILE A 59 2.25 18.68 45.31
C ILE A 59 2.63 19.82 44.36
N LYS A 60 2.73 21.06 44.86
CA LYS A 60 3.11 22.23 44.06
C LYS A 60 4.45 22.02 43.34
N ASN A 61 5.47 21.55 44.06
CA ASN A 61 6.79 21.31 43.48
C ASN A 61 6.76 20.20 42.42
N SER A 62 5.94 19.18 42.63
CA SER A 62 5.75 18.08 41.67
C SER A 62 5.03 18.57 40.41
N ILE A 63 4.02 19.45 40.54
CA ILE A 63 3.33 20.08 39.40
C ILE A 63 4.29 20.93 38.57
N GLU A 64 5.15 21.72 39.21
CA GLU A 64 6.16 22.53 38.52
C GLU A 64 7.15 21.65 37.73
N SER A 65 7.62 20.57 38.35
CA SER A 65 8.47 19.59 37.66
C SER A 65 7.78 18.92 36.46
N ILE A 66 6.49 18.56 36.60
CA ILE A 66 5.70 17.99 35.51
C ILE A 66 5.52 19.02 34.38
N THR A 67 5.24 20.27 34.72
CA THR A 67 5.03 21.35 33.73
C THR A 67 6.26 21.51 32.85
N ASN A 68 7.45 21.62 33.44
CA ASN A 68 8.71 21.72 32.68
C ASN A 68 8.95 20.49 31.77
N ARG A 69 8.58 19.29 32.24
CA ARG A 69 8.69 18.07 31.43
C ARG A 69 7.70 18.05 30.27
N VAL A 70 6.49 18.57 30.47
CA VAL A 70 5.46 18.67 29.43
C VAL A 70 5.92 19.64 28.35
N GLU A 71 6.39 20.84 28.71
CA GLU A 71 6.94 21.81 27.75
C GLU A 71 8.08 21.21 26.91
N GLN A 72 8.98 20.44 27.54
CA GLN A 72 10.06 19.76 26.82
C GLN A 72 9.53 18.69 25.85
N VAL A 73 8.50 17.93 26.24
CA VAL A 73 7.89 16.92 25.37
C VAL A 73 7.13 17.56 24.22
N GLU A 74 6.44 18.67 24.45
CA GLU A 74 5.76 19.44 23.41
C GLU A 74 6.74 19.96 22.37
N ALA A 75 7.85 20.57 22.79
CA ALA A 75 8.90 21.04 21.88
C ALA A 75 9.48 19.88 21.04
N ARG A 76 9.81 18.74 21.69
CA ARG A 76 10.29 17.54 20.98
C ARG A 76 9.25 16.96 20.03
N THR A 77 7.96 17.09 20.35
CA THR A 77 6.86 16.61 19.51
C THR A 77 6.76 17.48 18.26
N SER A 78 6.79 18.81 18.41
CA SER A 78 6.85 19.75 17.28
C SER A 78 8.04 19.47 16.35
N ASP A 79 9.24 19.29 16.92
CA ASP A 79 10.44 18.95 16.12
C ASP A 79 10.28 17.63 15.37
N ASN A 80 9.59 16.65 15.96
CA ASN A 80 9.35 15.36 15.33
C ASN A 80 8.27 15.46 14.24
N GLU A 81 7.24 16.26 14.43
CA GLU A 81 6.22 16.54 13.42
C GLU A 81 6.84 17.14 12.16
N ASP A 82 7.73 18.13 12.32
CA ASP A 82 8.46 18.74 11.21
C ASP A 82 9.37 17.71 10.49
N LYS A 83 10.08 16.87 11.24
CA LYS A 83 10.90 15.79 10.66
C LYS A 83 10.05 14.78 9.90
N ILE A 84 8.89 14.38 10.44
CA ILE A 84 7.97 13.45 9.79
C ILE A 84 7.50 14.04 8.45
N TYR A 85 7.09 15.30 8.43
CA TYR A 85 6.69 15.98 7.20
C TYR A 85 7.79 15.96 6.12
N HIS A 86 9.05 16.22 6.51
CA HIS A 86 10.18 16.15 5.58
C HIS A 86 10.46 14.72 5.09
N LEU A 87 10.32 13.72 5.96
CA LEU A 87 10.47 12.30 5.61
C LEU A 87 9.39 11.85 4.62
N GLU A 88 8.13 12.20 4.86
CA GLU A 88 7.01 11.90 3.95
C GLU A 88 7.25 12.49 2.56
N LYS A 89 7.69 13.75 2.50
CA LYS A 89 8.03 14.42 1.23
C LYS A 89 9.18 13.71 0.51
N THR A 90 10.19 13.26 1.26
CA THR A 90 11.34 12.53 0.70
C THR A 90 10.94 11.15 0.20
N LEU A 91 10.08 10.45 0.94
CA LEU A 91 9.52 9.16 0.57
C LEU A 91 8.71 9.26 -0.73
N ALA A 92 7.80 10.23 -0.83
CA ALA A 92 7.00 10.46 -2.03
C ALA A 92 7.88 10.73 -3.28
N ASN A 93 8.97 11.49 -3.11
CA ASN A 93 9.93 11.72 -4.17
C ASN A 93 10.68 10.44 -4.56
N SER A 94 11.12 9.65 -3.58
CA SER A 94 11.80 8.37 -3.80
C SER A 94 10.90 7.37 -4.54
N GLU A 95 9.63 7.24 -4.15
CA GLU A 95 8.66 6.40 -4.84
C GLU A 95 8.47 6.81 -6.30
N ARG A 96 8.41 8.11 -6.58
CA ARG A 96 8.33 8.63 -7.94
C ARG A 96 9.57 8.27 -8.75
N LEU A 97 10.76 8.37 -8.14
CA LEU A 97 12.01 7.98 -8.79
C LEU A 97 12.05 6.48 -9.07
N VAL A 98 11.65 5.64 -8.12
CA VAL A 98 11.57 4.17 -8.30
C VAL A 98 10.62 3.82 -9.44
N LYS A 99 9.41 4.37 -9.46
CA LYS A 99 8.44 4.15 -10.57
C LYS A 99 9.01 4.57 -11.93
N ASN A 100 9.73 5.68 -11.98
CA ASN A 100 10.39 6.13 -13.21
C ASN A 100 11.51 5.17 -13.63
N HIS A 101 12.35 4.72 -12.72
CA HIS A 101 13.42 3.75 -13.01
C HIS A 101 12.86 2.40 -13.44
N GLU A 102 11.79 1.90 -12.83
CA GLU A 102 11.12 0.67 -13.24
C GLU A 102 10.61 0.76 -14.68
N LYS A 103 9.98 1.88 -15.03
CA LYS A 103 9.52 2.14 -16.41
C LYS A 103 10.70 2.22 -17.38
N ASN A 104 11.77 2.93 -17.02
CA ASN A 104 12.97 3.03 -17.86
C ASN A 104 13.62 1.66 -18.07
N ILE A 105 13.75 0.85 -17.02
CA ILE A 105 14.28 -0.51 -17.09
C ILE A 105 13.40 -1.38 -18.01
N GLN A 106 12.07 -1.27 -17.89
CA GLN A 106 11.15 -1.98 -18.78
C GLN A 106 11.36 -1.59 -20.25
N GLU A 107 11.45 -0.29 -20.55
CA GLU A 107 11.68 0.20 -21.91
C GLU A 107 13.04 -0.24 -22.46
N LEU A 108 14.10 -0.21 -21.65
CA LEU A 108 15.43 -0.70 -22.03
C LEU A 108 15.41 -2.20 -22.33
N TRP A 109 14.79 -3.01 -21.47
CA TRP A 109 14.66 -4.46 -21.71
C TRP A 109 13.86 -4.78 -22.96
N ASP A 110 12.75 -4.07 -23.18
CA ASP A 110 11.93 -4.25 -24.36
C ASP A 110 12.69 -3.84 -25.63
N ASN A 111 13.51 -2.80 -25.57
CA ASN A 111 14.39 -2.38 -26.68
C ASN A 111 15.47 -3.42 -26.96
N ILE A 112 16.14 -3.95 -25.93
CA ILE A 112 17.16 -5.01 -26.06
C ILE A 112 16.55 -6.28 -26.65
N LYS A 113 15.31 -6.62 -26.27
CA LYS A 113 14.59 -7.81 -26.76
C LYS A 113 13.84 -7.55 -28.07
N LYS A 114 13.77 -6.31 -28.55
CA LYS A 114 13.08 -5.95 -29.80
C LYS A 114 13.57 -6.73 -31.03
N PRO A 115 14.86 -7.02 -31.23
CA PRO A 115 15.32 -7.89 -32.33
C PRO A 115 15.13 -9.40 -32.07
N ASN A 116 14.75 -9.83 -30.87
CA ASN A 116 14.73 -11.24 -30.50
C ASN A 116 13.45 -11.96 -30.98
N LEU A 117 13.62 -13.05 -31.71
CA LEU A 117 12.58 -14.01 -32.08
C LEU A 117 12.67 -15.24 -31.15
N ARG A 118 11.54 -15.66 -30.58
CA ARG A 118 11.45 -16.84 -29.73
C ARG A 118 10.76 -17.99 -30.47
N VAL A 119 11.42 -19.13 -30.54
CA VAL A 119 10.94 -20.35 -31.18
C VAL A 119 10.66 -21.42 -30.13
N ILE A 120 9.49 -22.04 -30.23
CA ILE A 120 8.97 -23.03 -29.27
C ILE A 120 8.59 -24.30 -30.02
N GLY A 121 8.94 -25.46 -29.46
CA GLY A 121 8.57 -26.77 -29.99
C GLY A 121 9.67 -27.49 -30.78
N ILE A 122 10.92 -27.02 -30.71
CA ILE A 122 12.06 -27.68 -31.37
C ILE A 122 12.74 -28.63 -30.38
N GLU A 123 12.99 -29.86 -30.79
CA GLU A 123 13.64 -30.89 -29.98
C GLU A 123 15.08 -30.50 -29.61
N GLU A 124 15.54 -30.92 -28.43
CA GLU A 124 16.91 -30.68 -27.95
C GLU A 124 17.93 -31.41 -28.85
N GLY A 125 19.06 -30.76 -29.17
CA GLY A 125 20.13 -31.36 -29.97
C GLY A 125 19.95 -31.24 -31.49
N THR A 126 18.83 -30.66 -31.96
CA THR A 126 18.60 -30.39 -33.38
C THR A 126 19.65 -29.43 -33.95
N GLU A 127 20.19 -28.54 -33.10
CA GLU A 127 21.22 -27.57 -33.46
C GLU A 127 22.50 -28.20 -33.99
N ILE A 128 22.87 -29.35 -33.44
CA ILE A 128 24.07 -30.09 -33.84
C ILE A 128 23.84 -30.64 -35.25
N GLN A 129 22.64 -31.14 -35.51
CA GLN A 129 22.25 -31.67 -36.84
C GLN A 129 22.17 -30.57 -37.90
N THR A 130 21.65 -29.38 -37.55
CA THR A 130 21.56 -28.24 -38.46
C THR A 130 22.90 -27.52 -38.65
N LYS A 131 24.00 -28.01 -38.04
CA LYS A 131 25.30 -27.32 -38.03
C LYS A 131 25.21 -25.89 -37.49
N GLY A 132 24.39 -25.70 -36.46
CA GLY A 132 24.20 -24.42 -35.77
C GLY A 132 22.78 -23.86 -35.83
N MET A 133 22.51 -22.92 -34.92
CA MET A 133 21.22 -22.25 -34.77
C MET A 133 20.85 -21.37 -35.98
N SER A 134 21.84 -20.82 -36.68
CA SER A 134 21.60 -19.93 -37.82
C SER A 134 20.95 -20.66 -39.00
N ASN A 135 21.39 -21.89 -39.26
CA ASN A 135 20.83 -22.72 -40.32
C ASN A 135 19.41 -23.21 -39.98
N LEU A 136 19.13 -23.41 -38.70
CA LEU A 136 17.80 -23.82 -38.24
C LEU A 136 16.74 -22.77 -38.61
N LEU A 137 17.01 -21.47 -38.45
CA LEU A 137 16.06 -20.45 -38.89
C LEU A 137 15.88 -20.46 -40.42
N ASN A 138 16.97 -20.66 -41.16
CA ASN A 138 16.92 -20.77 -42.63
C ASN A 138 16.07 -21.96 -43.09
N GLU A 139 16.17 -23.12 -42.42
CA GLU A 139 15.30 -24.28 -42.67
C GLU A 139 13.83 -23.93 -42.41
N ILE A 140 13.52 -23.32 -41.26
CA ILE A 140 12.15 -22.91 -40.91
C ILE A 140 11.58 -21.93 -41.95
N ILE A 141 12.36 -20.92 -42.36
CA ILE A 141 11.92 -19.94 -43.36
C ILE A 141 11.74 -20.61 -44.72
N THR A 142 12.63 -21.52 -45.12
CA THR A 142 12.50 -22.19 -46.43
C THR A 142 11.27 -23.10 -46.48
N GLU A 143 10.97 -23.80 -45.38
CA GLU A 143 9.80 -24.67 -45.26
C GLU A 143 8.48 -23.87 -45.22
N ASN A 144 8.45 -22.73 -44.53
CA ASN A 144 7.21 -22.01 -44.26
C ASN A 144 7.03 -20.70 -45.04
N PHE A 145 8.11 -20.03 -45.42
CA PHE A 145 8.08 -18.69 -46.00
C PHE A 145 9.08 -18.57 -47.16
N PRO A 146 8.92 -19.38 -48.23
CA PRO A 146 9.88 -19.40 -49.35
C PRO A 146 9.98 -18.03 -50.04
N GLU A 147 8.93 -17.22 -50.01
CA GLU A 147 8.94 -15.87 -50.59
C GLU A 147 9.86 -14.92 -49.82
N ILE A 148 9.80 -14.95 -48.48
CA ILE A 148 10.70 -14.14 -47.63
C ILE A 148 12.16 -14.53 -47.87
N LYS A 149 12.43 -15.84 -48.08
CA LYS A 149 13.80 -16.31 -48.35
C LYS A 149 14.35 -15.81 -49.68
N LYS A 150 13.50 -15.63 -50.70
CA LYS A 150 13.90 -15.10 -52.01
C LYS A 150 14.16 -13.60 -51.97
N GLU A 151 13.37 -12.85 -51.19
CA GLU A 151 13.45 -11.39 -51.14
C GLU A 151 14.55 -10.87 -50.21
N THR A 152 14.84 -11.59 -49.13
CA THR A 152 15.70 -11.08 -48.05
C THR A 152 16.62 -12.15 -47.49
N ASP A 153 17.89 -11.78 -47.37
CA ASP A 153 18.83 -12.56 -46.58
C ASP A 153 18.69 -12.19 -45.09
N ILE A 154 18.41 -13.20 -44.27
CA ILE A 154 18.09 -13.03 -42.86
C ILE A 154 19.30 -13.42 -42.04
N GLN A 155 19.98 -12.40 -41.52
CA GLN A 155 21.15 -12.53 -40.68
C GLN A 155 20.77 -12.65 -39.20
N ILE A 156 21.44 -13.57 -38.51
CA ILE A 156 21.30 -13.81 -37.07
C ILE A 156 22.60 -13.37 -36.39
N GLU A 157 22.48 -12.51 -35.39
CA GLU A 157 23.63 -12.06 -34.60
C GLU A 157 23.98 -13.06 -33.50
N ASP A 158 22.97 -13.63 -32.86
CA ASP A 158 23.14 -14.54 -31.74
C ASP A 158 21.93 -15.47 -31.62
N ALA A 159 22.13 -16.69 -31.14
CA ALA A 159 21.05 -17.63 -30.90
C ALA A 159 21.40 -18.64 -29.81
N TYR A 160 20.49 -18.81 -28.86
CA TYR A 160 20.71 -19.68 -27.70
C TYR A 160 19.40 -20.28 -27.16
N ARG A 161 19.51 -21.35 -26.39
CA ARG A 161 18.38 -21.95 -25.65
C ARG A 161 18.17 -21.22 -24.33
N THR A 162 16.91 -21.07 -23.92
CA THR A 162 16.51 -20.49 -22.63
C THR A 162 15.57 -21.44 -21.89
N PRO A 163 15.86 -21.79 -20.61
CA PRO A 163 17.06 -21.43 -19.83
C PRO A 163 18.37 -22.04 -20.37
N SER A 164 19.52 -21.49 -20.01
CA SER A 164 20.84 -21.99 -20.48
C SER A 164 21.12 -23.41 -20.02
N THR A 165 20.67 -23.77 -18.81
CA THR A 165 20.74 -25.13 -18.27
C THR A 165 19.50 -25.94 -18.64
N GLN A 166 19.71 -27.19 -19.03
CA GLN A 166 18.63 -28.14 -19.27
C GLN A 166 18.13 -28.68 -17.93
N ASN A 167 16.81 -28.67 -17.75
CA ASN A 167 16.16 -29.32 -16.62
C ASN A 167 15.53 -30.63 -17.09
N HIS A 168 16.15 -31.77 -16.73
CA HIS A 168 15.69 -33.10 -17.12
C HIS A 168 14.31 -33.48 -16.55
N SER A 169 13.83 -32.77 -15.52
CA SER A 169 12.49 -32.97 -14.97
C SER A 169 11.39 -32.34 -15.83
N ARG A 170 11.72 -31.49 -16.81
CA ARG A 170 10.74 -30.89 -17.73
C ARG A 170 10.66 -31.69 -19.02
N PRO A 171 9.49 -32.25 -19.38
CA PRO A 171 9.34 -33.03 -20.61
C PRO A 171 9.31 -32.15 -21.88
N THR A 172 9.07 -30.85 -21.74
CA THR A 172 9.01 -29.92 -22.88
C THR A 172 10.40 -29.42 -23.25
N PRO A 173 10.76 -29.38 -24.55
CA PRO A 173 12.01 -28.78 -25.00
C PRO A 173 12.14 -27.30 -24.61
N ARG A 174 13.36 -26.84 -24.36
CA ARG A 174 13.61 -25.43 -24.05
C ARG A 174 13.30 -24.53 -25.24
N HIS A 175 13.01 -23.27 -24.99
CA HIS A 175 12.76 -22.33 -26.07
C HIS A 175 14.09 -21.86 -26.67
N ILE A 176 14.12 -21.57 -27.97
CA ILE A 176 15.25 -20.92 -28.62
C ILE A 176 14.95 -19.43 -28.72
N VAL A 177 15.93 -18.59 -28.40
CA VAL A 177 15.90 -17.14 -28.65
C VAL A 177 16.95 -16.84 -29.70
N MET A 178 16.56 -16.17 -30.78
CA MET A 178 17.44 -15.75 -31.87
C MET A 178 17.37 -14.24 -32.03
N LYS A 179 18.51 -13.57 -32.02
CA LYS A 179 18.63 -12.14 -32.27
C LYS A 179 18.81 -11.90 -33.77
N ILE A 180 17.79 -11.31 -34.39
CA ILE A 180 17.81 -11.00 -35.82
C ILE A 180 18.43 -9.61 -36.01
N SER A 181 19.40 -9.48 -36.91
CA SER A 181 20.13 -8.21 -37.12
C SER A 181 19.21 -7.06 -37.54
N ASN A 182 18.20 -7.34 -38.36
CA ASN A 182 17.23 -6.36 -38.82
C ASN A 182 15.83 -6.61 -38.22
N ILE A 183 15.33 -5.63 -37.46
CA ILE A 183 14.00 -5.66 -36.84
C ILE A 183 12.88 -5.77 -37.89
N GLN A 184 13.04 -5.16 -39.07
CA GLN A 184 12.05 -5.25 -40.16
C GLN A 184 11.89 -6.70 -40.64
N ASN A 185 13.00 -7.44 -40.75
CA ASN A 185 12.96 -8.86 -41.13
C ASN A 185 12.24 -9.69 -40.07
N LYS A 186 12.52 -9.45 -38.78
CA LYS A 186 11.76 -10.07 -37.69
C LYS A 186 10.26 -9.80 -37.80
N GLU A 187 9.87 -8.54 -38.05
CA GLU A 187 8.46 -8.16 -38.17
C GLU A 187 7.77 -8.79 -39.38
N LYS A 188 8.45 -8.89 -40.53
CA LYS A 188 7.97 -9.63 -41.71
C LYS A 188 7.70 -11.10 -41.40
N ILE A 189 8.66 -11.78 -40.75
CA ILE A 189 8.51 -13.20 -40.34
C ILE A 189 7.31 -13.36 -39.40
N LEU A 190 7.18 -12.49 -38.40
CA LEU A 190 6.06 -12.54 -37.45
C LEU A 190 4.71 -12.18 -38.08
N LYS A 191 4.69 -11.33 -39.11
CA LYS A 191 3.48 -11.03 -39.88
C LYS A 191 3.05 -12.26 -40.68
N ALA A 192 3.95 -12.84 -41.47
CA ALA A 192 3.69 -14.06 -42.23
C ALA A 192 3.30 -15.25 -41.32
N THR A 193 3.91 -15.33 -40.13
CA THR A 193 3.56 -16.31 -39.09
C THR A 193 2.11 -16.21 -38.64
N ARG A 194 1.56 -15.00 -38.51
CA ARG A 194 0.16 -14.79 -38.10
C ARG A 194 -0.82 -15.05 -39.23
N GLU A 195 -0.40 -14.81 -40.46
CA GLU A 195 -1.20 -15.05 -41.67
C GLU A 195 -1.26 -16.55 -42.00
N ARG A 196 -0.19 -17.29 -41.71
CA ARG A 196 -0.21 -18.76 -41.75
C ARG A 196 -0.98 -19.35 -40.58
N ARG A 197 -1.77 -20.39 -40.84
CA ARG A 197 -2.49 -21.14 -39.80
C ARG A 197 -1.58 -22.07 -38.99
N GLN A 198 -0.55 -22.64 -39.61
CA GLN A 198 0.37 -23.58 -39.00
C GLN A 198 1.79 -23.36 -39.51
N ILE A 199 2.76 -23.43 -38.59
CA ILE A 199 4.18 -23.40 -38.90
C ILE A 199 4.75 -24.75 -38.50
N THR A 200 5.53 -25.35 -39.38
CA THR A 200 6.18 -26.63 -39.15
C THR A 200 7.70 -26.52 -39.22
N PHE A 201 8.39 -27.45 -38.59
CA PHE A 201 9.80 -27.67 -38.79
C PHE A 201 10.00 -29.17 -38.95
N ARG A 202 10.46 -29.59 -40.13
CA ARG A 202 10.57 -31.00 -40.51
C ARG A 202 9.25 -31.75 -40.29
N GLY A 203 8.13 -31.10 -40.64
CA GLY A 203 6.79 -31.65 -40.47
C GLY A 203 6.20 -31.58 -39.05
N LYS A 204 6.96 -31.18 -38.02
CA LYS A 204 6.46 -31.03 -36.64
C LYS A 204 5.97 -29.60 -36.39
N PRO A 205 4.81 -29.38 -35.73
CA PRO A 205 4.31 -28.04 -35.47
C PRO A 205 5.19 -27.26 -34.48
N ILE A 206 5.49 -26.01 -34.81
CA ILE A 206 6.26 -25.09 -33.97
C ILE A 206 5.56 -23.75 -33.81
N ARG A 207 6.01 -22.92 -32.86
CA ARG A 207 5.49 -21.57 -32.64
C ARG A 207 6.61 -20.54 -32.67
N LEU A 208 6.43 -19.52 -33.51
CA LEU A 208 7.27 -18.33 -33.55
C LEU A 208 6.57 -17.19 -32.81
N THR A 209 7.26 -16.59 -31.85
CA THR A 209 6.74 -15.52 -31.00
C THR A 209 7.78 -14.44 -30.76
N THR A 210 7.34 -13.26 -30.36
CA THR A 210 8.22 -12.18 -29.89
C THR A 210 8.72 -12.47 -28.48
N ASP A 211 10.00 -12.21 -28.22
CA ASP A 211 10.54 -12.15 -26.85
C ASP A 211 10.23 -10.79 -26.23
N PHE A 212 9.69 -10.79 -25.01
CA PHE A 212 9.25 -9.60 -24.26
C PHE A 212 9.83 -9.64 -22.85
N SER A 213 9.94 -8.48 -22.20
CA SER A 213 10.19 -8.42 -20.75
C SER A 213 9.04 -9.07 -19.97
N SER A 214 9.30 -9.48 -18.73
CA SER A 214 8.28 -10.08 -17.85
C SER A 214 7.15 -9.08 -17.56
N GLN A 215 7.49 -7.80 -17.37
CA GLN A 215 6.52 -6.72 -17.17
C GLN A 215 5.61 -6.56 -18.38
N THR A 216 6.18 -6.51 -19.59
CA THR A 216 5.40 -6.38 -20.83
C THR A 216 4.54 -7.62 -21.11
N LEU A 217 5.02 -8.82 -20.78
CA LEU A 217 4.18 -10.03 -20.82
C LEU A 217 3.02 -9.95 -19.85
N LYS A 218 3.23 -9.47 -18.62
CA LYS A 218 2.17 -9.28 -17.62
C LYS A 218 1.15 -8.24 -18.10
N ALA A 219 1.61 -7.12 -18.64
CA ALA A 219 0.75 -6.08 -19.23
C ALA A 219 -0.06 -6.61 -20.42
N ARG A 220 0.54 -7.42 -21.30
CA ARG A 220 -0.19 -8.08 -22.39
C ARG A 220 -1.26 -9.04 -21.89
N ARG A 221 -0.95 -9.85 -20.86
CA ARG A 221 -1.90 -10.79 -20.26
C ARG A 221 -3.06 -10.07 -19.58
N SER A 222 -2.82 -8.90 -18.98
CA SER A 222 -3.88 -8.12 -18.36
C SER A 222 -4.93 -7.70 -19.39
N TRP A 223 -4.56 -7.50 -20.66
CA TRP A 223 -5.50 -7.21 -21.73
C TRP A 223 -6.36 -8.41 -22.17
N ASN A 224 -6.07 -9.65 -21.76
CA ASN A 224 -6.72 -10.84 -22.32
C ASN A 224 -8.25 -10.83 -22.20
N ASN A 225 -8.80 -10.48 -21.03
CA ASN A 225 -10.24 -10.47 -20.81
C ASN A 225 -10.92 -9.44 -21.72
N VAL A 226 -10.41 -8.19 -21.70
CA VAL A 226 -10.88 -7.09 -22.55
C VAL A 226 -10.75 -7.45 -24.03
N PHE A 227 -9.64 -8.07 -24.42
CA PHE A 227 -9.38 -8.49 -25.80
C PHE A 227 -10.43 -9.49 -26.28
N GLN A 228 -10.77 -10.50 -25.47
CA GLN A 228 -11.80 -11.47 -25.84
C GLN A 228 -13.18 -10.84 -25.96
N THR A 229 -13.57 -10.00 -25.00
CA THR A 229 -14.85 -9.28 -25.08
C THR A 229 -14.96 -8.41 -26.33
N LEU A 230 -13.91 -7.66 -26.67
CA LEU A 230 -13.89 -6.86 -27.90
C LEU A 230 -13.92 -7.71 -29.16
N LYS A 231 -13.32 -8.91 -29.13
CA LYS A 231 -13.32 -9.84 -30.24
C LYS A 231 -14.71 -10.42 -30.47
N ASP A 232 -15.39 -10.82 -29.42
CA ASP A 232 -16.74 -11.40 -29.45
C ASP A 232 -17.78 -10.36 -29.94
N ASN A 233 -17.51 -9.07 -29.74
CA ASN A 233 -18.35 -7.96 -30.21
C ASN A 233 -17.90 -7.37 -31.56
N GLY A 234 -17.01 -8.06 -32.30
CA GLY A 234 -16.64 -7.66 -33.66
C GLY A 234 -15.74 -6.42 -33.78
N CYS A 235 -15.16 -5.92 -32.69
CA CYS A 235 -14.32 -4.71 -32.67
C CYS A 235 -12.91 -4.89 -33.24
N GLN A 236 -12.57 -6.07 -33.79
CA GLN A 236 -11.27 -6.38 -34.40
C GLN A 236 -10.04 -5.98 -33.53
N PRO A 237 -9.95 -6.45 -32.28
CA PRO A 237 -8.89 -6.03 -31.38
C PRO A 237 -7.51 -6.57 -31.81
N ARG A 238 -6.45 -5.81 -31.52
CA ARG A 238 -5.04 -6.15 -31.73
C ARG A 238 -4.21 -5.65 -30.55
N ILE A 239 -3.22 -6.44 -30.12
CA ILE A 239 -2.25 -6.03 -29.08
C ILE A 239 -0.93 -5.64 -29.75
N LEU A 240 -0.70 -4.34 -29.85
CA LEU A 240 0.48 -3.73 -30.45
C LEU A 240 1.67 -3.71 -29.48
N TYR A 241 2.87 -3.52 -30.03
CA TYR A 241 4.09 -3.38 -29.25
C TYR A 241 4.11 -2.06 -28.43
N PRO A 242 4.66 -2.06 -27.20
CA PRO A 242 5.04 -3.24 -26.41
C PRO A 242 3.82 -3.92 -25.78
N ALA A 243 2.82 -3.19 -25.29
CA ALA A 243 1.57 -3.75 -24.74
C ALA A 243 0.36 -2.78 -24.89
N LYS A 244 0.13 -2.27 -26.11
CA LYS A 244 -0.98 -1.34 -26.37
C LYS A 244 -2.17 -2.09 -26.96
N LEU A 245 -3.37 -1.87 -26.42
CA LEU A 245 -4.59 -2.43 -27.00
C LEU A 245 -5.11 -1.48 -28.09
N SER A 246 -5.34 -2.00 -29.28
CA SER A 246 -6.02 -1.27 -30.35
C SER A 246 -7.26 -2.01 -30.81
N PHE A 247 -8.34 -1.31 -31.13
CA PHE A 247 -9.55 -1.90 -31.70
C PHE A 247 -10.28 -0.86 -32.54
N ARG A 248 -11.15 -1.34 -33.42
CA ARG A 248 -12.03 -0.50 -34.24
C ARG A 248 -13.30 -0.19 -33.45
N TYR A 249 -13.62 1.08 -33.31
CA TYR A 249 -14.84 1.57 -32.69
C TYR A 249 -15.32 2.79 -33.47
N ASP A 250 -16.58 2.78 -33.91
CA ASP A 250 -17.18 3.87 -34.68
C ASP A 250 -16.37 4.22 -35.94
N ASN A 251 -15.96 3.19 -36.69
CA ASN A 251 -15.09 3.25 -37.88
C ASN A 251 -13.67 3.81 -37.66
N GLU A 252 -13.30 4.20 -36.45
CA GLU A 252 -11.96 4.66 -36.11
C GLU A 252 -11.16 3.61 -35.35
N ILE A 253 -9.84 3.59 -35.56
CA ILE A 253 -8.93 2.77 -34.74
C ILE A 253 -8.58 3.56 -33.49
N LYS A 254 -8.95 3.03 -32.32
CA LYS A 254 -8.56 3.57 -31.02
C LYS A 254 -7.41 2.76 -30.45
N ILE A 255 -6.46 3.43 -29.79
CA ILE A 255 -5.26 2.81 -29.20
C ILE A 255 -5.12 3.27 -27.76
N PHE A 256 -4.93 2.30 -26.85
CA PHE A 256 -4.80 2.54 -25.41
C PHE A 256 -3.54 1.87 -24.87
N HIS A 257 -2.76 2.63 -24.11
CA HIS A 257 -1.57 2.13 -23.42
C HIS A 257 -1.87 1.57 -22.04
N ASP A 258 -2.97 2.02 -21.44
CA ASP A 258 -3.35 1.67 -20.08
C ASP A 258 -4.87 1.46 -19.98
N LYS A 259 -5.27 0.57 -19.08
CA LYS A 259 -6.65 0.23 -18.79
C LYS A 259 -7.41 1.41 -18.19
N GLN A 260 -6.79 2.27 -17.39
CA GLN A 260 -7.49 3.41 -16.81
C GLN A 260 -8.00 4.36 -17.90
N LYS A 261 -7.15 4.67 -18.89
CA LYS A 261 -7.55 5.48 -20.05
C LYS A 261 -8.66 4.82 -20.88
N LEU A 262 -8.66 3.49 -20.98
CA LEU A 262 -9.76 2.77 -21.61
C LEU A 262 -11.05 2.90 -20.81
N LYS A 263 -10.99 2.78 -19.47
CA LYS A 263 -12.15 2.97 -18.58
C LYS A 263 -12.74 4.37 -18.72
N GLU A 264 -11.91 5.41 -18.68
CA GLU A 264 -12.33 6.80 -18.87
C GLU A 264 -12.98 7.05 -20.23
N PHE A 265 -12.45 6.42 -21.30
CA PHE A 265 -13.03 6.51 -22.63
C PHE A 265 -14.35 5.75 -22.73
N ALA A 266 -14.43 4.54 -22.18
CA ALA A 266 -15.64 3.73 -22.16
C ALA A 266 -16.77 4.41 -21.38
N ALA A 267 -16.46 5.07 -20.25
CA ALA A 267 -17.45 5.81 -19.45
C ALA A 267 -18.14 6.94 -20.22
N ARG A 268 -17.50 7.50 -21.25
CA ARG A 268 -18.09 8.55 -22.11
C ARG A 268 -18.87 7.99 -23.31
N LYS A 269 -18.91 6.66 -23.48
CA LYS A 269 -19.46 5.98 -24.67
C LYS A 269 -20.36 4.82 -24.23
N PRO A 270 -21.69 5.04 -24.13
CA PRO A 270 -22.63 4.06 -23.56
C PRO A 270 -22.57 2.66 -24.20
N ALA A 271 -22.46 2.57 -25.53
CA ALA A 271 -22.35 1.30 -26.22
C ALA A 271 -21.06 0.53 -25.85
N LEU A 272 -19.93 1.21 -25.76
CA LEU A 272 -18.67 0.61 -25.35
C LEU A 272 -18.66 0.25 -23.86
N GLN A 273 -19.30 1.08 -23.02
CA GLN A 273 -19.47 0.80 -21.61
C GLN A 273 -20.30 -0.46 -21.39
N SER A 274 -21.39 -0.64 -22.12
CA SER A 274 -22.23 -1.86 -22.03
C SER A 274 -21.45 -3.12 -22.41
N ILE A 275 -20.53 -3.03 -23.37
CA ILE A 275 -19.69 -4.15 -23.80
C ILE A 275 -18.65 -4.49 -22.73
N LEU A 276 -18.01 -3.49 -22.13
CA LEU A 276 -16.88 -3.66 -21.22
C LEU A 276 -17.24 -3.69 -19.73
N SER A 277 -18.48 -3.36 -19.35
CA SER A 277 -18.89 -3.22 -17.94
C SER A 277 -18.66 -4.50 -17.13
N LYS A 278 -19.02 -5.67 -17.68
CA LYS A 278 -18.81 -6.96 -17.02
C LYS A 278 -17.32 -7.24 -16.77
N THR A 279 -16.48 -7.05 -17.78
CA THR A 279 -15.05 -7.35 -17.68
C THR A 279 -14.27 -6.35 -16.83
N LEU A 280 -14.65 -5.07 -16.86
CA LEU A 280 -13.99 -4.04 -16.06
C LEU A 280 -14.35 -4.14 -14.57
N HIS A 281 -15.55 -4.64 -14.23
CA HIS A 281 -16.02 -4.79 -12.85
C HIS A 281 -15.51 -6.08 -12.17
N GLU A 282 -15.42 -7.20 -12.90
CA GLU A 282 -14.83 -8.45 -12.39
C GLU A 282 -13.34 -8.30 -12.00
N GLU A 283 -12.62 -7.38 -12.62
CA GLU A 283 -11.22 -7.09 -12.27
C GLU A 283 -11.09 -6.23 -11.00
N GLU A 284 -12.05 -5.36 -10.71
CA GLU A 284 -12.06 -4.54 -9.49
C GLU A 284 -12.22 -5.40 -8.24
N MET A 285 -13.10 -6.42 -8.30
CA MET A 285 -13.28 -7.39 -7.22
C MET A 285 -12.01 -8.22 -6.95
N LYS A 286 -11.24 -8.55 -8.00
CA LYS A 286 -9.98 -9.31 -7.86
C LYS A 286 -8.84 -8.50 -7.27
N ASN A 287 -8.74 -7.21 -7.63
CA ASN A 287 -7.68 -6.35 -7.11
C ASN A 287 -7.92 -5.97 -5.63
N ASN A 288 -9.18 -5.80 -5.21
CA ASN A 288 -9.49 -5.49 -3.80
C ASN A 288 -9.14 -6.64 -2.84
N ASN A 289 -9.31 -7.90 -3.28
CA ASN A 289 -8.97 -9.08 -2.49
C ASN A 289 -7.45 -9.35 -2.38
N GLN A 290 -6.62 -8.79 -3.28
CA GLN A 290 -5.16 -8.92 -3.20
C GLN A 290 -4.49 -7.88 -2.30
N ASN A 291 -5.19 -6.78 -1.98
CA ASN A 291 -4.69 -5.74 -1.08
C ASN A 291 -5.01 -5.99 0.41
N HIS A 292 -5.70 -7.09 0.73
CA HIS A 292 -6.09 -7.49 2.08
C HIS A 292 -5.41 -8.80 2.57
N GLN A 293 -4.34 -9.23 1.90
CA GLN A 293 -3.45 -10.32 2.34
C GLN A 293 -2.03 -9.79 2.43
#